data_AF-D1VRT0-F1
#
_entry.id   AF-D1VRT0-F1
#
_cell.length_a   1.000
_cell.length_b   1.000
_cell.length_c   1.000
_cell.angle_alpha   90.00
_cell.angle_beta   90.00
_cell.angle_gamma   90.00
#
_symmetry.space_group_name_H-M   'P 1'
#
loop_
_entity.id
_entity.type
_entity.pdbx_description
1 polymer ?
#
loop_
_entity_poly.entity_id
_entity_poly.type
_entity_poly.pdbx_seq_one_letter_code
_entity_poly.pdbx_strand_id
1 'polypeptide(L)'
;MLQIIIFCYSEGIFSSREIEKSCKYDLRIKYLGDLTYKEWYDKYIVEYNEKKEYENIVSILGYKVVENVEKYKDIKYNSSERYEQINREVNTIQMIYNHNSFSDKFKERVKEIYYEFRSYDYELNMHGAERFIKRLNKNEFTKDEILDVLNKDFNMRQISDERPIKFYNNIQAIYSNNGIEIHNAIRRKKSWDYRRKPKTYE
;
A
#
# COMPACT_ATOMS: atom_id res chain seq x y z
N MET A 1 2.18 7.17 37.45
CA MET A 1 3.27 7.39 36.46
C MET A 1 3.32 8.87 36.03
N LEU A 2 4.51 9.42 35.72
CA LEU A 2 4.74 10.85 35.48
C LEU A 2 5.04 11.13 34.00
N GLN A 3 4.43 12.18 33.44
CA GLN A 3 4.82 12.74 32.15
C GLN A 3 5.61 14.04 32.38
N ILE A 4 6.80 14.12 31.82
CA ILE A 4 7.65 15.32 31.86
C ILE A 4 7.52 16.03 30.52
N ILE A 5 7.03 17.26 30.55
CA ILE A 5 6.95 18.13 29.37
C ILE A 5 7.99 19.23 29.54
N ILE A 6 8.90 19.35 28.57
CA ILE A 6 9.94 20.36 28.55
C ILE A 6 9.54 21.41 27.52
N PHE A 7 9.29 22.63 27.97
CA PHE A 7 9.10 23.78 27.10
C PHE A 7 10.39 24.58 27.04
N CYS A 8 10.83 24.92 25.83
CA CYS A 8 11.79 26.00 25.64
C CYS A 8 11.07 27.20 25.04
N TYR A 9 11.21 28.34 25.69
CA TYR A 9 10.70 29.62 25.21
C TYR A 9 11.88 30.47 24.73
N SER A 10 11.77 31.01 23.52
CA SER A 10 12.71 31.97 22.98
C SER A 10 11.95 33.16 22.38
N GLU A 11 11.68 34.17 23.20
CA GLU A 11 11.08 35.41 22.70
C GLU A 11 12.11 36.17 21.86
N GLY A 12 11.81 36.36 20.57
CA GLY A 12 12.63 37.15 19.66
C GLY A 12 13.89 36.47 19.09
N ILE A 13 14.08 35.16 19.31
CA ILE A 13 15.23 34.40 18.77
C ILE A 13 14.70 33.28 17.86
N PHE A 14 15.22 33.21 16.63
CA PHE A 14 14.74 32.29 15.59
C PHE A 14 15.82 31.35 15.04
N SER A 15 17.07 31.49 15.49
CA SER A 15 18.15 30.58 15.10
C SER A 15 18.28 29.45 16.13
N SER A 16 18.28 28.19 15.66
CA SER A 16 18.31 27.02 16.55
C SER A 16 19.50 27.03 17.51
N ARG A 17 20.66 27.52 17.04
CA ARG A 17 21.90 27.62 17.83
C ARG A 17 21.85 28.66 18.94
N GLU A 18 21.11 29.75 18.76
CA GLU A 18 20.95 30.80 19.78
C GLU A 18 19.80 30.46 20.75
N ILE A 19 18.78 29.74 20.26
CA ILE A 19 17.73 29.16 21.09
C ILE A 19 18.34 28.20 22.12
N GLU A 20 19.18 27.26 21.70
CA GLU A 20 19.85 26.31 22.61
C GLU A 20 20.67 26.97 23.72
N LYS A 21 21.32 28.11 23.43
CA LYS A 21 22.12 28.86 24.41
C LYS A 21 21.26 29.69 25.37
N SER A 22 20.04 30.04 24.98
CA SER A 22 19.18 30.97 25.70
C SER A 22 17.95 30.31 26.33
N CYS A 23 17.66 29.05 25.99
CA CYS A 23 16.51 28.30 26.48
C CYS A 23 16.47 28.30 28.01
N LYS A 24 15.47 28.97 28.58
CA LYS A 24 15.00 28.68 29.94
C LYS A 24 13.99 27.54 29.81
N TYR A 25 14.36 26.37 30.31
CA TYR A 25 13.47 25.21 30.30
C TYR A 25 12.42 25.36 31.40
N ASP A 26 11.14 25.36 31.02
CA ASP A 26 10.05 25.14 31.96
C ASP A 26 9.75 23.64 31.97
N LEU A 27 10.00 23.01 33.11
CA LEU A 27 9.79 21.59 33.31
C LEU A 27 8.45 21.39 34.03
N ARG A 28 7.45 20.94 33.28
CA ARG A 28 6.13 20.64 33.84
C ARG A 28 5.99 19.15 34.02
N ILE A 29 5.79 18.75 35.27
CA ILE A 29 5.52 17.35 35.63
C ILE A 29 4.01 17.19 35.78
N LYS A 30 3.42 16.36 34.91
CA LYS A 30 2.00 16.00 35.00
C LYS A 30 1.88 14.62 35.63
N TYR A 31 1.18 14.54 36.76
CA TYR A 31 0.78 13.27 37.35
C TYR A 31 -0.32 12.64 36.51
N LEU A 32 -0.08 11.45 35.96
CA LEU A 32 -1.03 10.74 35.09
C LEU A 32 -1.83 9.65 35.83
N GLY A 33 -1.83 9.68 37.17
CA GLY A 33 -2.54 8.68 37.99
C GLY A 33 -1.73 7.40 38.24
N ASP A 34 -2.39 6.43 38.87
CA ASP A 34 -1.83 5.15 39.35
C ASP A 34 -1.71 4.07 38.25
N LEU A 35 -1.61 4.49 36.99
CA LEU A 35 -1.38 3.54 35.89
C LEU A 35 0.04 2.99 35.96
N THR A 36 0.15 1.68 35.76
CA THR A 36 1.41 1.02 35.42
C THR A 36 1.92 1.54 34.07
N TYR A 37 3.22 1.38 33.81
CA TYR A 37 3.79 1.74 32.51
C TYR A 37 3.06 1.06 31.35
N LYS A 38 2.69 -0.23 31.52
CA LYS A 38 1.96 -1.00 30.52
C LYS A 38 0.59 -0.40 30.23
N GLU A 39 -0.21 -0.12 31.26
CA GLU A 39 -1.54 0.47 31.06
C GLU A 39 -1.48 1.86 30.44
N TRP A 40 -0.48 2.66 30.78
CA TRP A 40 -0.27 3.94 30.11
C TRP A 40 0.13 3.76 28.65
N TYR A 41 1.07 2.85 28.36
CA TYR A 41 1.53 2.60 27.01
C TYR A 41 0.38 2.12 26.11
N ASP A 42 -0.40 1.16 26.59
CA ASP A 42 -1.56 0.62 25.89
C ASP A 42 -2.59 1.75 25.62
N LYS A 43 -2.92 2.54 26.64
CA LYS A 43 -3.93 3.61 26.52
C LYS A 43 -3.50 4.81 25.68
N TYR A 44 -2.26 5.29 25.84
CA TYR A 44 -1.86 6.58 25.26
C TYR A 44 -1.00 6.44 24.02
N ILE A 45 -0.34 5.29 23.82
CA ILE A 45 0.49 5.05 22.64
C ILE A 45 -0.23 4.12 21.68
N VAL A 46 -0.68 2.94 22.14
CA VAL A 46 -1.31 1.95 21.25
C VAL A 46 -2.65 2.46 20.72
N GLU A 47 -3.58 2.84 21.60
CA GLU A 47 -4.90 3.34 21.15
C GLU A 47 -4.79 4.59 20.27
N TYR A 48 -3.85 5.49 20.58
CA TYR A 48 -3.62 6.70 19.77
C TYR A 48 -3.14 6.34 18.36
N ASN A 49 -2.15 5.46 18.25
CA ASN A 49 -1.63 5.02 16.96
C ASN A 49 -2.68 4.26 16.15
N GLU A 50 -3.47 3.40 16.80
CA GLU A 50 -4.56 2.66 16.14
C GLU A 50 -5.63 3.59 15.59
N LYS A 51 -6.01 4.61 16.36
CA LYS A 51 -6.97 5.62 15.90
C LYS A 51 -6.43 6.37 14.69
N LYS A 52 -5.16 6.76 14.72
CA LYS A 52 -4.49 7.46 13.60
C LYS A 52 -4.38 6.59 12.35
N GLU A 53 -4.05 5.31 12.50
CA GLU A 53 -4.00 4.34 11.40
C GLU A 53 -5.40 4.16 10.77
N TYR A 54 -6.43 3.97 11.60
CA TYR A 54 -7.82 3.90 11.16
C TYR A 54 -8.26 5.16 10.40
N GLU A 55 -8.00 6.35 10.95
CA GLU A 55 -8.33 7.63 10.32
C GLU A 55 -7.66 7.77 8.95
N ASN A 56 -6.39 7.36 8.84
CA ASN A 56 -5.67 7.36 7.56
C ASN A 56 -6.34 6.41 6.55
N ILE A 57 -6.66 5.17 6.94
CA ILE A 57 -7.35 4.20 6.07
C ILE A 57 -8.68 4.77 5.57
N VAL A 58 -9.51 5.30 6.48
CA VAL A 58 -10.83 5.86 6.14
C VAL A 58 -10.71 7.08 5.24
N SER A 59 -9.69 7.91 5.43
CA SER A 59 -9.47 9.09 4.56
C SER A 59 -9.17 8.72 3.10
N ILE A 60 -8.63 7.51 2.85
CA ILE A 60 -8.15 7.07 1.54
C ILE A 60 -9.15 6.12 0.87
N LEU A 61 -9.63 5.12 1.62
CA LEU A 61 -10.51 4.06 1.12
C LEU A 61 -11.98 4.28 1.46
N GLY A 62 -12.27 5.16 2.43
CA GLY A 62 -13.60 5.39 2.94
C GLY A 62 -14.02 4.40 4.03
N TYR A 63 -15.03 4.78 4.82
CA TYR A 63 -15.50 4.02 5.98
C TYR A 63 -16.10 2.64 5.62
N LYS A 64 -16.49 2.40 4.36
CA LYS A 64 -17.08 1.11 3.96
C LYS A 64 -16.07 -0.04 3.98
N VAL A 65 -14.77 0.25 3.92
CA VAL A 65 -13.71 -0.76 3.99
C VAL A 65 -13.46 -1.20 5.43
N VAL A 66 -13.51 -0.25 6.37
CA VAL A 66 -13.40 -0.47 7.82
C VAL A 66 -14.35 0.50 8.53
N GLU A 67 -15.43 -0.03 9.10
CA GLU A 67 -16.57 0.81 9.54
C GLU A 67 -16.30 1.64 10.79
N ASN A 68 -15.48 1.12 11.71
CA ASN A 68 -15.14 1.76 12.98
C ASN A 68 -13.81 1.23 13.53
N VAL A 69 -13.33 1.86 14.60
CA VAL A 69 -12.05 1.53 15.24
C VAL A 69 -12.09 0.12 15.84
N GLU A 70 -13.22 -0.34 16.37
CA GLU A 70 -13.35 -1.68 16.93
C GLU A 70 -13.18 -2.76 15.85
N LYS A 71 -13.85 -2.60 14.70
CA LYS A 71 -13.66 -3.49 13.53
C LYS A 71 -12.25 -3.40 12.97
N TYR A 72 -11.64 -2.23 12.98
CA TYR A 72 -10.24 -2.06 12.61
C TYR A 72 -9.33 -2.93 13.49
N LYS A 73 -9.47 -2.83 14.82
CA LYS A 73 -8.67 -3.60 15.78
C LYS A 73 -8.90 -5.10 15.59
N ASP A 74 -10.15 -5.53 15.42
CA ASP A 74 -10.50 -6.92 15.15
C ASP A 74 -9.78 -7.45 13.90
N ILE A 75 -9.84 -6.73 12.78
CA ILE A 75 -9.13 -7.10 11.55
C ILE A 75 -7.61 -7.15 11.78
N LYS A 76 -7.04 -6.13 12.44
CA LYS A 76 -5.59 -6.01 12.65
C LYS A 76 -5.03 -7.19 13.45
N TYR A 77 -5.72 -7.62 14.50
CA TYR A 77 -5.20 -8.64 15.42
C TYR A 77 -5.70 -10.05 15.12
N ASN A 78 -6.86 -10.20 14.48
CA ASN A 78 -7.48 -11.49 14.22
C ASN A 78 -7.50 -11.87 12.72
N SER A 79 -7.10 -10.99 11.81
CA SER A 79 -7.13 -11.24 10.35
C SER A 79 -5.94 -10.60 9.62
N SER A 80 -4.74 -11.15 9.86
CA SER A 80 -3.49 -10.64 9.28
C SER A 80 -3.53 -10.46 7.76
N GLU A 81 -4.05 -11.44 7.02
CA GLU A 81 -4.14 -11.38 5.56
C GLU A 81 -5.03 -10.22 5.08
N ARG A 82 -6.18 -10.02 5.73
CA ARG A 82 -7.09 -8.91 5.42
C ARG A 82 -6.47 -7.57 5.78
N TYR A 83 -5.77 -7.49 6.91
CA TYR A 83 -5.05 -6.29 7.31
C TYR A 83 -3.95 -5.92 6.31
N GLU A 84 -3.15 -6.89 5.87
CA GLU A 84 -2.14 -6.68 4.84
C GLU A 84 -2.74 -6.24 3.51
N GLN A 85 -3.88 -6.82 3.11
CA GLN A 85 -4.60 -6.40 1.90
C GLN A 85 -5.07 -4.95 1.99
N ILE A 86 -5.64 -4.51 3.12
CA ILE A 86 -6.04 -3.12 3.33
C ILE A 86 -4.83 -2.19 3.21
N ASN A 87 -3.69 -2.56 3.78
CA ASN A 87 -2.48 -1.75 3.70
C ASN A 87 -1.94 -1.63 2.27
N ARG A 88 -1.96 -2.72 1.48
CA ARG A 88 -1.58 -2.67 0.06
C ARG A 88 -2.55 -1.83 -0.77
N GLU A 89 -3.85 -1.92 -0.48
CA GLU A 89 -4.88 -1.11 -1.11
C GLU A 89 -4.69 0.38 -0.81
N VAL A 90 -4.50 0.76 0.46
CA VAL A 90 -4.13 2.12 0.88
C VAL A 90 -2.92 2.63 0.12
N ASN A 91 -1.84 1.85 0.11
CA ASN A 91 -0.60 2.22 -0.56
C ASN A 91 -0.82 2.42 -2.07
N THR A 92 -1.54 1.50 -2.73
CA THR A 92 -1.83 1.58 -4.17
C THR A 92 -2.66 2.83 -4.50
N ILE A 93 -3.73 3.10 -3.75
CA ILE A 93 -4.56 4.28 -3.96
C ILE A 93 -3.76 5.57 -3.73
N GLN A 94 -2.95 5.64 -2.66
CA GLN A 94 -2.07 6.79 -2.43
C GLN A 94 -1.07 6.98 -3.57
N MET A 95 -0.42 5.91 -4.03
CA MET A 95 0.53 5.98 -5.16
C MET A 95 -0.15 6.50 -6.44
N ILE A 96 -1.41 6.15 -6.69
CA ILE A 96 -2.18 6.67 -7.82
C ILE A 96 -2.39 8.19 -7.67
N TYR A 97 -2.90 8.65 -6.54
CA TYR A 97 -3.26 10.07 -6.36
C TYR A 97 -2.06 10.99 -6.18
N ASN A 98 -0.95 10.48 -5.63
CA ASN A 98 0.31 11.21 -5.47
C ASN A 98 1.18 11.19 -6.74
N HIS A 99 0.76 10.50 -7.81
CA HIS A 99 1.53 10.45 -9.04
C HIS A 99 1.43 11.77 -9.82
N ASN A 100 2.50 12.57 -9.79
CA ASN A 100 2.53 13.92 -10.34
C ASN A 100 2.31 14.00 -11.86
N SER A 101 2.60 12.94 -12.62
CA SER A 101 2.40 12.94 -14.07
C SER A 101 1.00 12.46 -14.49
N PHE A 102 0.17 11.99 -13.57
CA PHE A 102 -1.19 11.57 -13.88
C PHE A 102 -2.14 12.75 -13.75
N SER A 103 -2.96 13.00 -14.78
CA SER A 103 -4.10 13.90 -14.64
C SER A 103 -5.17 13.30 -13.74
N ASP A 104 -6.01 14.12 -13.12
CA ASP A 104 -7.05 13.62 -12.20
C ASP A 104 -8.01 12.64 -12.88
N LYS A 105 -8.40 12.92 -14.14
CA LYS A 105 -9.19 11.98 -14.95
C LYS A 105 -8.46 10.64 -15.16
N PHE A 106 -7.15 10.67 -15.33
CA PHE A 106 -6.37 9.44 -15.49
C PHE A 106 -6.21 8.70 -14.14
N LYS A 107 -6.03 9.41 -13.02
CA LYS A 107 -6.01 8.83 -11.67
C LYS A 107 -7.30 8.06 -11.37
N GLU A 108 -8.46 8.65 -11.64
CA GLU A 108 -9.75 7.96 -11.48
C GLU A 108 -9.81 6.71 -12.37
N ARG A 109 -9.35 6.80 -13.62
CA ARG A 109 -9.34 5.64 -14.52
C ARG A 109 -8.43 4.51 -14.03
N VAL A 110 -7.26 4.83 -13.45
CA VAL A 110 -6.35 3.84 -12.86
C VAL A 110 -7.00 3.17 -11.64
N LYS A 111 -7.68 3.96 -10.79
CA LYS A 111 -8.46 3.45 -9.65
C LYS A 111 -9.62 2.57 -10.08
N GLU A 112 -10.36 2.94 -11.12
CA GLU A 112 -11.44 2.11 -11.70
C GLU A 112 -10.90 0.74 -12.13
N ILE A 113 -9.80 0.71 -12.88
CA ILE A 113 -9.15 -0.55 -13.29
C ILE A 113 -8.69 -1.37 -12.09
N TYR A 114 -8.12 -0.73 -11.05
CA TYR A 114 -7.77 -1.42 -9.82
C TYR A 114 -8.99 -2.13 -9.22
N TYR A 115 -10.09 -1.42 -8.96
CA TYR A 115 -11.29 -2.01 -8.36
C TYR A 115 -12.04 -2.99 -9.26
N GLU A 116 -11.97 -2.80 -10.58
CA GLU A 116 -12.50 -3.74 -11.55
C GLU A 116 -11.81 -5.10 -11.41
N PHE A 117 -10.47 -5.15 -11.36
CA PHE A 117 -9.76 -6.41 -11.13
C PHE A 117 -9.98 -6.97 -9.72
N ARG A 118 -10.11 -6.10 -8.71
CA ARG A 118 -10.45 -6.54 -7.33
C ARG A 118 -11.79 -7.27 -7.26
N SER A 119 -12.77 -6.90 -8.09
CA SER A 119 -14.05 -7.62 -8.18
C SER A 119 -13.96 -9.04 -8.76
N TYR A 120 -12.81 -9.40 -9.33
CA TYR A 120 -12.47 -10.75 -9.78
C TYR A 120 -11.43 -11.41 -8.87
N ASP A 121 -11.27 -10.93 -7.64
CA ASP A 121 -10.26 -11.40 -6.68
C ASP A 121 -8.80 -11.23 -7.12
N TYR A 122 -8.55 -10.32 -8.07
CA TYR A 122 -7.20 -9.98 -8.52
C TYR A 122 -6.76 -8.60 -8.00
N GLU A 123 -5.56 -8.53 -7.42
CA GLU A 123 -4.99 -7.30 -6.91
C GLU A 123 -3.93 -6.76 -7.88
N LEU A 124 -4.06 -5.49 -8.30
CA LEU A 124 -3.07 -4.79 -9.12
C LEU A 124 -2.29 -3.81 -8.24
N ASN A 125 -0.98 -3.66 -8.42
CA ASN A 125 -0.33 -2.44 -7.92
C ASN A 125 -0.56 -1.26 -8.88
N MET A 126 -0.19 -0.04 -8.48
CA MET A 126 -0.36 1.17 -9.29
C MET A 126 0.20 1.02 -10.72
N HIS A 127 1.41 0.46 -10.86
CA HIS A 127 2.02 0.22 -12.16
C HIS A 127 1.27 -0.84 -12.98
N GLY A 128 0.76 -1.88 -12.33
CA GLY A 128 -0.10 -2.88 -12.95
C GLY A 128 -1.32 -2.22 -13.57
N ALA A 129 -2.10 -1.49 -12.76
CA ALA A 129 -3.32 -0.81 -13.21
C ALA A 129 -3.06 0.21 -14.34
N GLU A 130 -2.02 1.04 -14.21
CA GLU A 130 -1.61 1.99 -15.25
C GLU A 130 -1.26 1.27 -16.57
N ARG A 131 -0.44 0.22 -16.50
CA ARG A 131 -0.01 -0.52 -17.68
C ARG A 131 -1.18 -1.24 -18.33
N PHE A 132 -2.10 -1.80 -17.54
CA PHE A 132 -3.30 -2.45 -18.06
C PHE A 132 -4.11 -1.53 -18.97
N ILE A 133 -4.34 -0.29 -18.55
CA ILE A 133 -5.03 0.71 -19.39
C ILE A 133 -4.30 0.89 -20.73
N LYS A 134 -2.98 1.06 -20.69
CA LYS A 134 -2.17 1.24 -21.92
C LYS A 134 -2.24 0.04 -22.85
N ARG A 135 -2.38 -1.18 -22.33
CA ARG A 135 -2.42 -2.43 -23.11
C ARG A 135 -3.80 -2.70 -23.69
N LEU A 136 -4.85 -2.44 -22.92
CA LEU A 136 -6.24 -2.50 -23.40
C LEU A 136 -6.46 -1.50 -24.54
N ASN A 137 -5.97 -0.26 -24.40
CA ASN A 137 -6.06 0.74 -25.47
C ASN A 137 -5.31 0.36 -26.76
N LYS A 138 -4.30 -0.51 -26.66
CA LYS A 138 -3.54 -1.04 -27.80
C LYS A 138 -4.13 -2.33 -28.37
N ASN A 139 -5.25 -2.81 -27.81
CA ASN A 139 -5.82 -4.13 -28.11
C ASN A 139 -4.77 -5.26 -28.02
N GLU A 140 -3.83 -5.15 -27.07
CA GLU A 140 -2.83 -6.21 -26.89
C GLU A 140 -3.46 -7.47 -26.33
N PHE A 141 -4.54 -7.38 -25.57
CA PHE A 141 -5.39 -8.50 -25.16
C PHE A 141 -6.74 -7.94 -24.74
N THR A 142 -7.77 -8.78 -24.79
CA THR A 142 -9.07 -8.50 -24.20
C THR A 142 -9.05 -8.80 -22.70
N LYS A 143 -10.07 -8.31 -21.99
CA LYS A 143 -10.25 -8.60 -20.56
C LYS A 143 -10.46 -10.09 -20.28
N ASP A 144 -11.23 -10.77 -21.11
CA ASP A 144 -11.51 -12.20 -20.91
C ASP A 144 -10.25 -13.05 -21.11
N GLU A 145 -9.44 -12.72 -22.11
CA GLU A 145 -8.17 -13.41 -22.36
C GLU A 145 -7.18 -13.27 -21.20
N ILE A 146 -7.10 -12.10 -20.58
CA ILE A 146 -6.20 -11.90 -19.44
C ILE A 146 -6.78 -12.56 -18.19
N LEU A 147 -8.09 -12.53 -17.95
CA LEU A 147 -8.70 -13.25 -16.82
C LEU A 147 -8.49 -14.78 -16.94
N ASP A 148 -8.57 -15.35 -18.14
CA ASP A 148 -8.22 -16.77 -18.39
C ASP A 148 -6.76 -17.08 -17.99
N VAL A 149 -5.83 -16.18 -18.30
CA VAL A 149 -4.41 -16.33 -17.93
C VAL A 149 -4.21 -16.19 -16.42
N LEU A 150 -4.91 -15.24 -15.79
CA LEU A 150 -4.80 -14.99 -14.35
C LEU A 150 -5.41 -16.14 -13.52
N ASN A 151 -6.39 -16.86 -14.04
CA ASN A 151 -7.00 -18.04 -13.41
C ASN A 151 -6.08 -19.30 -13.42
N LYS A 152 -4.94 -19.26 -14.12
CA LYS A 152 -4.03 -20.41 -14.23
C LYS A 152 -2.92 -20.36 -13.19
N ASP A 153 -2.24 -21.48 -12.99
CA ASP A 153 -1.09 -21.55 -12.09
C ASP A 153 0.13 -20.80 -12.65
N PHE A 154 1.01 -20.39 -11.75
CA PHE A 154 2.32 -19.88 -12.15
C PHE A 154 3.12 -20.97 -12.87
N ASN A 155 3.72 -20.62 -14.01
CA ASN A 155 4.48 -21.57 -14.83
C ASN A 155 5.87 -21.07 -15.23
N MET A 156 6.19 -19.79 -14.98
CA MET A 156 7.53 -19.26 -15.20
C MET A 156 7.98 -18.27 -14.13
N ARG A 157 9.28 -17.95 -14.09
CA ARG A 157 9.87 -16.85 -13.32
C ARG A 157 10.65 -15.91 -14.22
N GLN A 158 10.68 -14.63 -13.87
CA GLN A 158 11.46 -13.63 -14.60
C GLN A 158 12.95 -13.81 -14.29
N ILE A 159 13.83 -13.87 -15.30
CA ILE A 159 15.27 -14.13 -15.06
C ILE A 159 15.96 -12.99 -14.30
N SER A 160 15.50 -11.74 -14.48
CA SER A 160 16.15 -10.57 -13.90
C SER A 160 15.97 -10.43 -12.39
N ASP A 161 14.81 -10.82 -11.87
CA ASP A 161 14.35 -10.47 -10.52
C ASP A 161 13.44 -11.55 -9.91
N GLU A 162 13.41 -12.74 -10.51
CA GLU A 162 12.73 -13.96 -10.03
C GLU A 162 11.22 -13.87 -9.81
N ARG A 163 10.61 -12.77 -10.29
CA ARG A 163 9.17 -12.54 -10.18
C ARG A 163 8.37 -13.70 -10.78
N PRO A 164 7.33 -14.18 -10.08
CA PRO A 164 6.46 -15.22 -10.59
C PRO A 164 5.65 -14.71 -11.80
N ILE A 165 5.49 -15.58 -12.79
CA ILE A 165 4.85 -15.29 -14.08
C ILE A 165 3.82 -16.36 -14.40
N LYS A 166 2.65 -15.92 -14.87
CA LYS A 166 1.69 -16.73 -15.61
C LYS A 166 1.84 -16.42 -17.10
N PHE A 167 2.32 -17.38 -17.88
CA PHE A 167 2.55 -17.23 -19.31
C PHE A 167 1.74 -18.28 -20.10
N TYR A 168 0.62 -17.85 -20.67
CA TYR A 168 -0.29 -18.71 -21.43
C TYR A 168 -0.81 -17.94 -22.65
N ASN A 169 -1.06 -18.64 -23.76
CA ASN A 169 -1.64 -18.03 -24.97
C ASN A 169 -0.88 -16.77 -25.47
N ASN A 170 0.44 -16.76 -25.29
CA ASN A 170 1.34 -15.63 -25.55
C ASN A 170 1.07 -14.38 -24.69
N ILE A 171 0.28 -14.47 -23.62
CA ILE A 171 0.07 -13.41 -22.64
C ILE A 171 0.92 -13.71 -21.42
N GLN A 172 1.71 -12.74 -21.01
CA GLN A 172 2.56 -12.80 -19.83
C GLN A 172 2.01 -11.88 -18.75
N ALA A 173 1.49 -12.44 -17.67
CA ALA A 173 1.17 -11.72 -16.44
C ALA A 173 2.33 -11.88 -15.43
N ILE A 174 2.91 -10.76 -15.02
CA ILE A 174 4.05 -10.66 -14.11
C ILE A 174 3.53 -10.13 -12.77
N TYR A 175 3.86 -10.81 -11.69
CA TYR A 175 3.42 -10.46 -10.35
C TYR A 175 4.55 -9.78 -9.55
N SER A 176 4.22 -9.23 -8.39
CA SER A 176 5.17 -8.86 -7.34
C SER A 176 5.93 -10.10 -6.84
N ASN A 177 7.06 -9.88 -6.16
CA ASN A 177 7.93 -10.98 -5.70
C ASN A 177 7.21 -11.97 -4.77
N ASN A 178 6.23 -11.50 -4.00
CA ASN A 178 5.39 -12.34 -3.13
C ASN A 178 4.25 -13.06 -3.88
N GLY A 179 4.07 -12.84 -5.19
CA GLY A 179 3.05 -13.51 -6.00
C GLY A 179 1.62 -13.01 -5.80
N ILE A 180 1.42 -11.90 -5.07
CA ILE A 180 0.09 -11.40 -4.71
C ILE A 180 -0.43 -10.38 -5.74
N GLU A 181 0.33 -9.31 -5.98
CA GLU A 181 -0.12 -8.19 -6.81
C GLU A 181 0.37 -8.35 -8.25
N ILE A 182 -0.50 -8.12 -9.22
CA ILE A 182 -0.14 -8.08 -10.62
C ILE A 182 0.60 -6.77 -10.90
N HIS A 183 1.84 -6.89 -11.36
CA HIS A 183 2.72 -5.76 -11.68
C HIS A 183 2.69 -5.38 -13.17
N ASN A 184 2.39 -6.33 -14.05
CA ASN A 184 2.32 -6.09 -15.49
C ASN A 184 1.59 -7.23 -16.22
N ALA A 185 0.96 -6.91 -17.35
CA ALA A 185 0.47 -7.90 -18.30
C ALA A 185 0.82 -7.46 -19.73
N ILE A 186 1.36 -8.35 -20.55
CA ILE A 186 1.81 -8.03 -21.92
C ILE A 186 1.54 -9.22 -22.85
N ARG A 187 1.05 -8.95 -24.06
CA ARG A 187 1.06 -9.97 -25.13
C ARG A 187 2.43 -10.00 -25.81
N ARG A 188 3.05 -11.17 -25.84
CA ARG A 188 4.31 -11.45 -26.52
C ARG A 188 4.05 -11.83 -27.98
N LYS A 189 4.96 -11.40 -28.86
CA LYS A 189 4.96 -11.80 -30.27
C LYS A 189 5.33 -13.29 -30.36
N LYS A 190 4.87 -13.98 -31.41
CA LYS A 190 5.23 -15.39 -31.66
C LYS A 190 6.75 -15.62 -31.75
N SER A 191 7.50 -14.63 -32.24
CA SER A 191 8.97 -14.68 -32.33
C SER A 191 9.69 -14.36 -31.02
N TRP A 192 8.96 -14.12 -29.93
CA TRP A 192 9.56 -13.82 -28.64
C TRP A 192 10.15 -15.08 -28.02
N ASP A 193 11.48 -15.09 -27.84
CA ASP A 193 12.19 -16.23 -27.28
C ASP A 193 12.03 -16.28 -25.76
N TYR A 194 11.06 -17.08 -25.32
CA TYR A 194 10.79 -17.31 -23.90
C TYR A 194 11.95 -18.01 -23.19
N ARG A 195 12.88 -18.68 -23.90
CA ARG A 195 14.01 -19.38 -23.27
C ARG A 195 15.11 -18.46 -22.77
N ARG A 196 15.07 -17.17 -23.13
CA ARG A 196 16.12 -16.19 -22.78
C ARG A 196 15.67 -15.14 -21.76
N LYS A 197 14.39 -15.09 -21.38
CA LYS A 197 13.83 -13.96 -20.60
C LYS A 197 13.08 -14.41 -19.36
N PRO A 198 12.19 -15.41 -19.46
CA PRO A 198 11.73 -16.18 -18.32
C PRO A 198 12.37 -17.58 -18.27
N LYS A 199 12.38 -18.20 -17.08
CA LYS A 199 12.73 -19.61 -16.87
C LYS A 199 11.50 -20.36 -16.38
N THR A 200 11.34 -21.62 -16.75
CA THR A 200 10.35 -22.51 -16.13
C THR A 200 10.70 -22.74 -14.66
N TYR A 201 9.71 -23.02 -13.82
CA TYR A 201 10.00 -23.56 -12.50
C TYR A 201 10.68 -24.93 -12.69
N GLU A 202 11.81 -25.14 -12.01
CA GLU A 202 12.48 -26.46 -11.93
C GLU A 202 11.70 -27.39 -11.00
#